data_AF-A0A8T7KFP4-F1
#
_entry.id   AF-A0A8T7KFP4-F1
#
_cell.length_a   1.000
_cell.length_b   1.000
_cell.length_c   1.000
_cell.angle_alpha   90.00
_cell.angle_beta   90.00
_cell.angle_gamma   90.00
#
_symmetry.space_group_name_H-M   'P 1'
#
loop_
_entity.id
_entity.type
_entity.pdbx_description
1 polymer ?
#
loop_
_entity_poly.entity_id
_entity_poly.type
_entity_poly.pdbx_seq_one_letter_code
_entity_poly.pdbx_strand_id
1 'polypeptide(L)'
;MIRTPWRATILLLLMLGALPLLATCGSRSGATGASLYVQQVTTDPARFDGKEITVDGAYLWRPGDPSLSVLALGVSTLDNGLDAQPLGDTIWLEGFPADVTADLHRPGDSVYGFVRVRGQFSATGGYGPGGQYQYQLNVTSAEPIEQIRRVEQRIDDRPLGEGKVSFFDLQRNPERYNGQTITTRGYYFWNGLIYVLAEGVSTEEDGSSPQPLGTPIWMEGFPPDQSARLNLGPNNSYVWGPVEVTGTFQTGGGFGKDGAYQSLFTVNPDGATPLK
;
A
#
# COMPACT_ATOMS: atom_id res chain seq x y z
N MET A 1 55.30 61.65 -5.82
CA MET A 1 54.05 60.97 -5.42
C MET A 1 53.33 60.49 -6.68
N ILE A 2 53.54 59.24 -7.09
CA ILE A 2 52.77 58.60 -8.17
C ILE A 2 52.48 57.19 -7.66
N ARG A 3 51.28 56.98 -7.12
CA ARG A 3 50.82 55.65 -6.69
C ARG A 3 50.28 54.93 -7.91
N THR A 4 51.01 53.89 -8.30
CA THR A 4 50.85 53.00 -9.46
C THR A 4 49.41 52.48 -9.66
N PRO A 5 48.79 52.71 -10.84
CA PRO A 5 47.49 52.14 -11.21
C PRO A 5 47.55 50.63 -11.51
N TRP A 6 48.75 50.06 -11.60
CA TRP A 6 49.03 48.67 -11.98
C TRP A 6 48.40 47.62 -11.06
N ARG A 7 48.32 47.90 -9.75
CA ARG A 7 47.73 46.98 -8.78
C ARG A 7 46.20 46.88 -8.91
N ALA A 8 45.55 47.98 -9.31
CA ALA A 8 44.11 47.99 -9.53
C ALA A 8 43.73 47.20 -10.79
N THR A 9 44.55 47.26 -11.85
CA THR A 9 44.31 46.53 -13.10
C THR A 9 44.47 45.02 -12.93
N ILE A 10 45.44 44.57 -12.12
CA ILE A 10 45.64 43.14 -11.81
C ILE A 10 44.46 42.58 -10.98
N LEU A 11 43.97 43.32 -9.99
CA LEU A 11 42.82 42.92 -9.19
C LEU A 11 41.54 42.83 -10.03
N LEU A 12 41.35 43.74 -10.98
CA LEU A 12 40.19 43.71 -11.88
C LEU A 12 40.24 42.49 -12.82
N LEU A 13 41.41 42.16 -13.36
CA LEU A 13 41.62 40.97 -14.20
C LEU A 13 41.42 39.66 -13.43
N LEU A 14 41.82 39.61 -12.16
CA LEU A 14 41.59 38.45 -11.29
C LEU A 14 40.11 38.27 -10.93
N MET A 15 39.36 39.37 -10.72
CA MET A 15 37.90 39.29 -10.52
C MET A 15 37.14 38.91 -11.80
N LEU A 16 37.53 39.42 -12.96
CA LEU A 16 36.89 39.06 -14.23
C LEU A 16 37.18 37.61 -14.68
N GLY A 17 38.33 37.05 -14.29
CA GLY A 17 38.65 35.62 -14.51
C GLY A 17 37.90 34.66 -13.58
N ALA A 18 37.41 35.13 -12.42
CA ALA A 18 36.64 34.31 -11.47
C ALA A 18 35.13 34.26 -11.78
N LEU A 19 34.60 35.23 -12.54
CA LEU A 19 33.19 35.28 -12.94
C LEU A 19 32.73 34.07 -13.80
N PRO A 20 33.50 33.53 -14.76
CA PRO A 20 33.07 32.33 -15.49
C PRO A 20 33.10 31.05 -14.65
N LEU A 21 33.87 30.99 -13.55
CA LEU A 21 33.89 29.83 -12.64
C LEU A 21 32.69 29.80 -11.70
N LEU A 22 32.08 30.96 -11.40
CA LEU A 22 30.84 31.05 -10.63
C LEU A 22 29.59 30.82 -11.50
N ALA A 23 29.68 31.06 -12.81
CA ALA A 23 28.61 30.80 -13.77
C ALA A 23 28.45 29.32 -14.18
N THR A 24 29.39 28.43 -13.80
CA THR A 24 29.26 26.98 -14.06
C THR A 24 28.51 26.20 -12.97
N CYS A 25 28.02 26.86 -11.92
CA CYS A 25 27.23 26.21 -10.85
C CYS A 25 25.71 26.29 -11.07
N GLY A 26 25.23 26.75 -12.22
CA GLY A 26 23.80 26.86 -12.53
C GLY A 26 23.20 25.76 -13.41
N SER A 27 24.01 24.82 -13.93
CA SER A 27 23.53 23.90 -14.99
C SER A 27 24.32 22.59 -15.11
N ARG A 28 24.76 22.03 -13.97
CA ARG A 28 25.21 20.63 -13.87
C ARG A 28 24.30 19.84 -12.93
N SER A 29 23.02 19.76 -13.24
CA SER A 29 22.12 18.72 -12.74
C SER A 29 22.22 17.48 -13.64
N GLY A 30 23.42 16.91 -13.68
CA GLY A 30 23.74 15.71 -14.45
C GLY A 30 25.03 15.09 -13.91
N ALA A 31 24.91 13.86 -13.42
CA ALA A 31 25.97 13.01 -12.84
C ALA A 31 26.38 13.34 -11.40
N THR A 32 25.50 13.01 -10.44
CA THR A 32 25.67 11.97 -9.40
C THR A 32 24.54 12.08 -8.35
N GLY A 33 23.54 11.18 -8.41
CA GLY A 33 22.75 10.80 -7.24
C GLY A 33 21.47 11.55 -6.86
N ALA A 34 20.99 12.54 -7.63
CA ALA A 34 19.71 13.20 -7.33
C ALA A 34 18.56 12.61 -8.17
N SER A 35 17.52 12.11 -7.51
CA SER A 35 16.27 11.68 -8.14
C SER A 35 15.52 12.88 -8.75
N LEU A 36 14.81 12.63 -9.86
CA LEU A 36 13.86 13.57 -10.45
C LEU A 36 12.51 13.46 -9.74
N TYR A 37 11.65 14.45 -9.88
CA TYR A 37 10.24 14.35 -9.47
C TYR A 37 9.33 14.16 -10.68
N VAL A 38 8.17 13.52 -10.47
CA VAL A 38 7.17 13.27 -11.53
C VAL A 38 6.88 14.55 -12.34
N GLN A 39 6.61 15.67 -11.67
CA GLN A 39 6.32 16.94 -12.34
C GLN A 39 7.46 17.42 -13.27
N GLN A 40 8.72 17.19 -12.90
CA GLN A 40 9.87 17.58 -13.74
C GLN A 40 9.92 16.74 -15.02
N VAL A 41 9.61 15.46 -14.90
CA VAL A 41 9.61 14.52 -16.02
C VAL A 41 8.43 14.79 -16.96
N THR A 42 7.24 15.08 -16.43
CA THR A 42 6.04 15.29 -17.24
C THR A 42 5.95 16.69 -17.84
N THR A 43 6.64 17.71 -17.29
CA THR A 43 6.66 19.07 -17.86
C THR A 43 7.60 19.20 -19.06
N ASP A 44 8.69 18.42 -19.10
CA ASP A 44 9.66 18.41 -20.21
C ASP A 44 9.99 16.95 -20.63
N PRO A 45 9.01 16.20 -21.15
CA PRO A 45 9.17 14.76 -21.37
C PRO A 45 10.17 14.45 -22.50
N ALA A 46 10.27 15.31 -23.52
CA ALA A 46 11.20 15.16 -24.63
C ALA A 46 12.66 15.12 -24.18
N ARG A 47 12.99 15.76 -23.05
CA ARG A 47 14.34 15.73 -22.48
C ARG A 47 14.71 14.37 -21.92
N PHE A 48 13.74 13.56 -21.50
CA PHE A 48 13.95 12.29 -20.81
C PHE A 48 13.58 11.06 -21.64
N ASP A 49 12.87 11.24 -22.76
CA ASP A 49 12.45 10.16 -23.65
C ASP A 49 13.62 9.25 -24.08
N GLY A 50 13.40 7.94 -23.94
CA GLY A 50 14.37 6.89 -24.25
C GLY A 50 15.50 6.72 -23.23
N LYS A 51 15.58 7.55 -22.18
CA LYS A 51 16.66 7.53 -21.19
C LYS A 51 16.31 6.69 -19.98
N GLU A 52 17.33 6.12 -19.35
CA GLU A 52 17.22 5.59 -18.01
C GLU A 52 17.23 6.76 -17.01
N ILE A 53 16.19 6.85 -16.18
CA ILE A 53 16.03 7.90 -15.19
C ILE A 53 15.66 7.31 -13.82
N THR A 54 15.85 8.10 -12.77
CA THR A 54 15.38 7.79 -11.42
C THR A 54 14.40 8.87 -11.00
N VAL A 55 13.19 8.48 -10.62
CA VAL A 55 12.07 9.37 -10.33
C VAL A 55 11.47 9.01 -8.98
N ASP A 56 11.35 10.03 -8.12
CA ASP A 56 10.61 9.97 -6.87
C ASP A 56 9.17 10.43 -7.13
N GLY A 57 8.21 9.68 -6.61
CA GLY A 57 6.79 9.99 -6.75
C GLY A 57 5.92 9.08 -5.89
N ALA A 58 4.62 9.35 -5.88
CA ALA A 58 3.66 8.50 -5.19
C ALA A 58 3.25 7.35 -6.12
N TYR A 59 3.56 6.13 -5.72
CA TYR A 59 3.02 4.93 -6.36
C TYR A 59 1.56 4.78 -5.99
N LEU A 60 0.75 4.36 -6.95
CA LEU A 60 -0.64 3.96 -6.74
C LEU A 60 -0.97 2.74 -7.59
N TRP A 61 -1.48 1.71 -6.94
CA TRP A 61 -2.02 0.50 -7.56
C TRP A 61 -3.33 0.08 -6.90
N ARG A 62 -4.23 -0.52 -7.68
CA ARG A 62 -5.51 -1.04 -7.18
C ARG A 62 -5.59 -2.55 -7.42
N PRO A 63 -5.68 -3.37 -6.34
CA PRO A 63 -5.86 -4.81 -6.48
C PRO A 63 -7.08 -5.16 -7.34
N GLY A 64 -6.90 -6.07 -8.30
CA GLY A 64 -7.97 -6.49 -9.22
C GLY A 64 -8.25 -5.53 -10.37
N ASP A 65 -7.61 -4.36 -10.41
CA ASP A 65 -7.68 -3.41 -11.51
C ASP A 65 -6.31 -3.33 -12.21
N PRO A 66 -6.09 -4.10 -13.29
CA PRO A 66 -4.83 -4.07 -14.01
C PRO A 66 -4.58 -2.73 -14.69
N SER A 67 -5.60 -1.86 -14.79
CA SER A 67 -5.50 -0.57 -15.48
C SER A 67 -4.80 0.51 -14.68
N LEU A 68 -4.57 0.32 -13.38
CA LEU A 68 -3.99 1.33 -12.51
C LEU A 68 -2.72 0.82 -11.81
N SER A 69 -1.55 1.14 -12.37
CA SER A 69 -0.23 0.98 -11.73
C SER A 69 0.66 2.15 -12.15
N VAL A 70 0.65 3.22 -11.37
CA VAL A 70 1.18 4.52 -11.80
C VAL A 70 2.08 5.17 -10.76
N LEU A 71 2.97 6.03 -11.25
CA LEU A 71 3.70 7.02 -10.47
C LEU A 71 3.07 8.40 -10.69
N ALA A 72 2.68 9.06 -9.61
CA ALA A 72 2.01 10.36 -9.62
C ALA A 72 2.77 11.40 -8.76
N LEU A 73 2.39 12.66 -8.86
CA LEU A 73 2.92 13.73 -8.01
C LEU A 73 2.62 13.46 -6.52
N GLY A 74 1.46 12.90 -6.25
CA GLY A 74 0.93 12.58 -4.93
C GLY A 74 -0.31 11.72 -5.06
N VAL A 75 -0.88 11.33 -3.92
CA VAL A 75 -2.13 10.59 -3.83
C VAL A 75 -3.06 11.33 -2.89
N SER A 76 -4.33 11.49 -3.28
CA SER A 76 -5.39 11.92 -2.38
C SER A 76 -6.22 10.72 -1.94
N THR A 77 -6.59 10.66 -0.67
CA THR A 77 -7.41 9.60 -0.09
C THR A 77 -8.57 10.20 0.69
N LEU A 78 -9.54 9.36 1.07
CA LEU A 78 -10.46 9.66 2.17
C LEU A 78 -9.71 9.58 3.51
N ASP A 79 -10.33 10.05 4.60
CA ASP A 79 -9.73 10.07 5.95
C ASP A 79 -9.30 8.68 6.48
N ASN A 80 -9.85 7.62 5.90
CA ASN A 80 -9.57 6.23 6.23
C ASN A 80 -8.49 5.60 5.33
N GLY A 81 -7.88 6.38 4.43
CA GLY A 81 -6.91 5.93 3.42
C GLY A 81 -7.53 5.32 2.16
N LEU A 82 -8.83 4.98 2.17
CA LEU A 82 -9.52 4.39 1.02
C LEU A 82 -9.70 5.41 -0.12
N ASP A 83 -10.10 4.90 -1.27
CA ASP A 83 -10.35 5.64 -2.51
C ASP A 83 -9.15 6.52 -2.90
N ALA A 84 -7.97 5.90 -2.89
CA ALA A 84 -6.75 6.56 -3.32
C ALA A 84 -6.83 6.94 -4.81
N GLN A 85 -6.61 8.22 -5.10
CA GLN A 85 -6.62 8.81 -6.44
C GLN A 85 -5.28 9.50 -6.74
N PRO A 86 -4.72 9.35 -7.95
CA PRO A 86 -3.47 9.99 -8.30
C PRO A 86 -3.66 11.49 -8.55
N LEU A 87 -2.68 12.30 -8.16
CA LEU A 87 -2.67 13.74 -8.41
C LEU A 87 -1.81 14.10 -9.62
N GLY A 88 -2.37 14.93 -10.51
CA GLY A 88 -1.69 15.47 -11.68
C GLY A 88 -1.45 14.45 -12.78
N ASP A 89 -0.48 14.73 -13.65
CA ASP A 89 -0.07 13.81 -14.71
C ASP A 89 0.58 12.55 -14.12
N THR A 90 0.25 11.40 -14.70
CA THR A 90 0.70 10.10 -14.21
C THR A 90 1.63 9.42 -15.22
N ILE A 91 2.57 8.62 -14.69
CA ILE A 91 3.47 7.79 -15.47
C ILE A 91 3.10 6.34 -15.24
N TRP A 92 2.78 5.59 -16.30
CA TRP A 92 2.53 4.15 -16.22
C TRP A 92 3.81 3.41 -15.79
N LEU A 93 3.70 2.53 -14.80
CA LEU A 93 4.82 1.71 -14.35
C LEU A 93 4.69 0.28 -14.89
N GLU A 94 5.60 -0.09 -15.78
CA GLU A 94 5.68 -1.45 -16.30
C GLU A 94 6.67 -2.26 -15.46
N GLY A 95 6.25 -3.43 -14.97
CA GLY A 95 7.12 -4.33 -14.21
C GLY A 95 7.47 -3.83 -12.80
N PHE A 96 6.59 -3.07 -12.15
CA PHE A 96 6.82 -2.64 -10.77
C PHE A 96 6.98 -3.84 -9.81
N PRO A 97 8.05 -3.90 -8.99
CA PRO A 97 8.31 -5.04 -8.10
C PRO A 97 7.22 -5.21 -7.04
N ALA A 98 6.66 -6.41 -6.95
CA ALA A 98 5.56 -6.71 -6.02
C ALA A 98 6.00 -6.69 -4.54
N ASP A 99 7.26 -7.01 -4.25
CA ASP A 99 7.84 -6.98 -2.91
C ASP A 99 7.92 -5.57 -2.33
N VAL A 100 8.23 -4.55 -3.16
CA VAL A 100 8.24 -3.14 -2.74
C VAL A 100 6.87 -2.71 -2.22
N THR A 101 5.79 -3.27 -2.75
CA THR A 101 4.43 -2.91 -2.32
C THR A 101 4.12 -3.34 -0.89
N ALA A 102 4.91 -4.26 -0.29
CA ALA A 102 4.70 -4.75 1.08
C ALA A 102 4.95 -3.66 2.13
N ASP A 103 5.81 -2.70 1.81
CA ASP A 103 6.21 -1.60 2.69
C ASP A 103 5.37 -0.32 2.47
N LEU A 104 4.30 -0.40 1.67
CA LEU A 104 3.43 0.74 1.34
C LEU A 104 2.11 0.70 2.10
N HIS A 105 1.34 1.79 2.09
CA HIS A 105 0.00 1.82 2.66
C HIS A 105 -0.94 0.89 1.89
N ARG A 106 -1.82 0.23 2.62
CA ARG A 106 -2.76 -0.75 2.05
C ARG A 106 -4.08 -0.79 2.82
N PRO A 107 -4.90 0.27 2.75
CA PRO A 107 -6.15 0.36 3.51
C PRO A 107 -7.25 -0.61 3.04
N GLY A 108 -7.04 -1.30 1.92
CA GLY A 108 -7.80 -2.49 1.51
C GLY A 108 -8.26 -2.48 0.05
N ASP A 109 -8.49 -1.30 -0.52
CA ASP A 109 -8.91 -1.11 -1.92
C ASP A 109 -7.77 -0.64 -2.84
N SER A 110 -6.62 -0.30 -2.26
CA SER A 110 -5.51 0.32 -2.96
C SER A 110 -4.20 0.05 -2.24
N VAL A 111 -3.10 0.24 -2.96
CA VAL A 111 -1.74 0.25 -2.43
C VAL A 111 -1.05 1.51 -2.90
N TYR A 112 -0.56 2.32 -1.97
CA TYR A 112 0.07 3.58 -2.31
C TYR A 112 1.17 4.00 -1.32
N GLY A 113 2.08 4.84 -1.79
CA GLY A 113 3.12 5.41 -0.96
C GLY A 113 4.23 6.02 -1.80
N PHE A 114 5.10 6.80 -1.16
CA PHE A 114 6.23 7.43 -1.86
C PHE A 114 7.32 6.41 -2.14
N VAL A 115 7.70 6.32 -3.41
CA VAL A 115 8.71 5.39 -3.91
C VAL A 115 9.72 6.13 -4.77
N ARG A 116 10.92 5.58 -4.81
CA ARG A 116 11.95 5.91 -5.79
C ARG A 116 11.97 4.81 -6.83
N VAL A 117 11.75 5.17 -8.09
CA VAL A 117 11.70 4.23 -9.20
C VAL A 117 12.78 4.56 -10.20
N ARG A 118 13.58 3.56 -10.57
CA ARG A 118 14.54 3.65 -11.67
C ARG A 118 14.03 2.81 -12.83
N GLY A 119 14.18 3.34 -14.04
CA GLY A 119 13.78 2.63 -15.24
C GLY A 119 13.97 3.44 -16.50
N GLN A 120 13.64 2.83 -17.64
CA GLN A 120 13.67 3.51 -18.93
C GLN A 120 12.36 4.26 -19.16
N PHE A 121 12.44 5.57 -19.38
CA PHE A 121 11.29 6.43 -19.59
C PHE A 121 10.95 6.60 -21.08
N SER A 122 9.66 6.62 -21.38
CA SER A 122 9.13 6.82 -22.72
C SER A 122 7.92 7.76 -22.71
N ALA A 123 7.84 8.65 -23.71
CA ALA A 123 6.81 9.70 -23.80
C ALA A 123 6.01 9.69 -25.11
N THR A 124 6.08 8.60 -25.88
CA THR A 124 5.41 8.49 -27.18
C THR A 124 3.89 8.25 -27.09
N GLY A 125 3.34 8.08 -25.89
CA GLY A 125 1.93 7.74 -25.64
C GLY A 125 1.55 6.30 -25.99
N GLY A 126 0.32 5.92 -25.63
CA GLY A 126 -0.24 4.60 -25.92
C GLY A 126 0.15 3.51 -24.93
N TYR A 127 0.47 3.88 -23.68
CA TYR A 127 0.96 2.95 -22.66
C TYR A 127 -0.12 2.46 -21.71
N GLY A 128 0.18 1.35 -21.03
CA GLY A 128 -0.71 0.65 -20.12
C GLY A 128 -1.97 0.09 -20.80
N PRO A 129 -2.93 -0.43 -20.02
CA PRO A 129 -4.13 -1.05 -20.58
C PRO A 129 -4.95 -0.07 -21.41
N GLY A 130 -5.31 -0.49 -22.63
CA GLY A 130 -6.04 0.35 -23.57
C GLY A 130 -5.24 1.54 -24.14
N GLY A 131 -3.95 1.65 -23.84
CA GLY A 131 -3.09 2.74 -24.30
C GLY A 131 -3.43 4.10 -23.68
N GLN A 132 -4.00 4.11 -22.48
CA GLN A 132 -4.55 5.29 -21.83
C GLN A 132 -3.51 6.26 -21.25
N TYR A 133 -2.24 5.84 -21.13
CA TYR A 133 -1.18 6.66 -20.53
C TYR A 133 -0.27 7.31 -21.58
N GLN A 134 0.03 8.59 -21.36
CA GLN A 134 0.95 9.36 -22.19
C GLN A 134 2.42 8.97 -21.96
N TYR A 135 2.75 8.59 -20.72
CA TYR A 135 4.11 8.33 -20.27
C TYR A 135 4.23 6.92 -19.70
N GLN A 136 5.38 6.28 -19.90
CA GLN A 136 5.74 5.00 -19.31
C GLN A 136 7.13 5.06 -18.67
N LEU A 137 7.31 4.30 -17.61
CA LEU A 137 8.61 3.95 -17.08
C LEU A 137 8.70 2.41 -16.95
N ASN A 138 9.58 1.81 -17.73
CA ASN A 138 9.91 0.38 -17.65
C ASN A 138 10.84 0.17 -16.45
N VAL A 139 10.29 -0.36 -15.36
CA VAL A 139 10.95 -0.38 -14.05
C VAL A 139 12.11 -1.39 -14.05
N THR A 140 13.29 -0.91 -13.68
CA THR A 140 14.47 -1.75 -13.43
C THR A 140 14.69 -2.00 -11.95
N SER A 141 14.33 -1.04 -11.10
CA SER A 141 14.36 -1.17 -9.64
C SER A 141 13.43 -0.15 -9.00
N ALA A 142 12.87 -0.49 -7.85
CA ALA A 142 12.11 0.44 -7.02
C ALA A 142 12.45 0.23 -5.55
N GLU A 143 12.35 1.29 -4.76
CA GLU A 143 12.48 1.24 -3.30
C GLU A 143 11.46 2.19 -2.66
N PRO A 144 10.90 1.84 -1.49
CA PRO A 144 10.06 2.76 -0.72
C PRO A 144 10.93 3.89 -0.16
N ILE A 145 10.45 5.14 -0.29
CA ILE A 145 11.06 6.30 0.39
C ILE A 145 10.58 6.34 1.85
N GLU A 146 9.32 5.96 2.07
CA GLU A 146 8.73 5.78 3.39
C GLU A 146 8.33 4.32 3.56
N GLN A 147 8.84 3.69 4.62
CA GLN A 147 8.53 2.29 4.93
C GLN A 147 7.43 2.24 5.98
N ILE A 148 6.27 1.71 5.58
CA ILE A 148 5.17 1.43 6.49
C ILE A 148 5.48 0.17 7.28
N ARG A 149 5.69 0.37 8.57
CA ARG A 149 5.86 -0.73 9.52
C ARG A 149 4.50 -1.22 9.98
N ARG A 150 4.38 -2.54 10.06
CA ARG A 150 3.14 -3.21 10.44
C ARG A 150 3.31 -3.98 11.73
N VAL A 151 2.29 -3.90 12.57
CA VAL A 151 2.18 -4.64 13.82
C VAL A 151 1.16 -5.75 13.61
N GLU A 152 1.64 -6.99 13.71
CA GLU A 152 0.77 -8.16 13.65
C GLU A 152 0.31 -8.55 15.05
N GLN A 153 -0.98 -8.83 15.17
CA GLN A 153 -1.58 -9.44 16.35
C GLN A 153 -2.24 -10.74 15.91
N ARG A 154 -1.88 -11.86 16.55
CA ARG A 154 -2.33 -13.19 16.19
C ARG A 154 -2.89 -13.91 17.41
N ILE A 155 -3.88 -14.76 17.20
CA ILE A 155 -4.28 -15.75 18.20
C ILE A 155 -3.25 -16.88 18.27
N ASP A 156 -3.09 -17.46 19.46
CA ASP A 156 -2.20 -18.60 19.67
C ASP A 156 -2.83 -19.90 19.12
N ASP A 157 -2.02 -20.73 18.49
CA ASP A 157 -2.40 -22.11 18.17
C ASP A 157 -2.31 -23.01 19.40
N ARG A 158 -3.36 -22.98 20.21
CA ARG A 158 -3.49 -23.81 21.41
C ARG A 158 -4.92 -24.30 21.60
N PRO A 159 -5.11 -25.43 22.32
CA PRO A 159 -6.44 -25.86 22.72
C PRO A 159 -7.18 -24.77 23.50
N LEU A 160 -8.45 -24.55 23.18
CA LEU A 160 -9.27 -23.50 23.78
C LEU A 160 -10.04 -23.95 25.04
N GLY A 161 -9.92 -25.22 25.41
CA GLY A 161 -10.66 -25.85 26.50
C GLY A 161 -11.83 -26.71 25.99
N GLU A 162 -12.56 -27.28 26.94
CA GLU A 162 -13.66 -28.22 26.64
C GLU A 162 -14.77 -27.54 25.81
N GLY A 163 -15.28 -28.24 24.79
CA GLY A 163 -16.35 -27.76 23.93
C GLY A 163 -15.94 -26.71 22.88
N LYS A 164 -14.66 -26.33 22.82
CA LYS A 164 -14.16 -25.31 21.88
C LYS A 164 -13.16 -25.90 20.89
N VAL A 165 -13.14 -25.37 19.68
CA VAL A 165 -12.27 -25.80 18.58
C VAL A 165 -11.33 -24.66 18.21
N SER A 166 -10.02 -24.93 18.17
CA SER A 166 -9.02 -23.96 17.71
C SER A 166 -9.30 -23.56 16.26
N PHE A 167 -9.14 -22.28 15.94
CA PHE A 167 -9.24 -21.77 14.56
C PHE A 167 -8.31 -22.55 13.60
N PHE A 168 -7.10 -22.86 14.05
CA PHE A 168 -6.12 -23.61 13.26
C PHE A 168 -6.54 -25.06 13.05
N ASP A 169 -7.25 -25.66 14.01
CA ASP A 169 -7.77 -27.03 13.84
C ASP A 169 -8.96 -27.07 12.85
N LEU A 170 -9.78 -26.02 12.82
CA LEU A 170 -10.81 -25.86 11.78
C LEU A 170 -10.19 -25.78 10.38
N GLN A 171 -9.08 -25.07 10.23
CA GLN A 171 -8.39 -24.94 8.94
C GLN A 171 -7.68 -26.23 8.52
N ARG A 172 -7.09 -26.97 9.46
CA ARG A 172 -6.39 -28.23 9.17
C ARG A 172 -7.33 -29.38 8.90
N ASN A 173 -8.46 -29.41 9.59
CA ASN A 173 -9.42 -30.51 9.56
C ASN A 173 -10.85 -30.03 9.23
N PRO A 174 -11.07 -29.27 8.13
CA PRO A 174 -12.35 -28.59 7.90
C PRO A 174 -13.50 -29.58 7.69
N GLU A 175 -13.25 -30.70 7.00
CA GLU A 175 -14.28 -31.73 6.77
C GLU A 175 -14.79 -32.37 8.06
N ARG A 176 -13.97 -32.41 9.12
CA ARG A 176 -14.38 -32.95 10.42
C ARG A 176 -15.46 -32.11 11.08
N TYR A 177 -15.50 -30.81 10.79
CA TYR A 177 -16.37 -29.84 11.45
C TYR A 177 -17.47 -29.31 10.55
N ASN A 178 -17.53 -29.76 9.30
CA ASN A 178 -18.50 -29.28 8.31
C ASN A 178 -19.95 -29.52 8.79
N GLY A 179 -20.75 -28.46 8.78
CA GLY A 179 -22.15 -28.45 9.23
C GLY A 179 -22.33 -28.48 10.74
N GLN A 180 -21.27 -28.42 11.55
CA GLN A 180 -21.37 -28.46 13.01
C GLN A 180 -21.44 -27.08 13.62
N THR A 181 -22.18 -26.97 14.72
CA THR A 181 -22.10 -25.81 15.61
C THR A 181 -20.85 -25.93 16.47
N ILE A 182 -19.94 -24.98 16.33
CA ILE A 182 -18.68 -24.97 17.07
C ILE A 182 -18.42 -23.60 17.69
N THR A 183 -17.69 -23.60 18.80
CA THR A 183 -17.16 -22.38 19.43
C THR A 183 -15.68 -22.24 19.13
N THR A 184 -15.25 -21.11 18.58
CA THR A 184 -13.85 -20.83 18.22
C THR A 184 -13.45 -19.40 18.57
N ARG A 185 -12.15 -19.09 18.49
CA ARG A 185 -11.60 -17.74 18.68
C ARG A 185 -10.85 -17.33 17.44
N GLY A 186 -10.85 -16.04 17.14
CA GLY A 186 -10.08 -15.45 16.06
C GLY A 186 -10.23 -13.94 16.05
N TYR A 187 -9.74 -13.28 15.01
CA TYR A 187 -9.95 -11.86 14.79
C TYR A 187 -11.11 -11.66 13.84
N TYR A 188 -12.17 -10.98 14.30
CA TYR A 188 -13.19 -10.44 13.41
C TYR A 188 -12.57 -9.28 12.62
N PHE A 189 -12.84 -9.24 11.33
CA PHE A 189 -12.49 -8.12 10.46
C PHE A 189 -13.67 -7.79 9.54
N TRP A 190 -13.96 -6.50 9.43
CA TRP A 190 -15.00 -5.96 8.58
C TRP A 190 -14.55 -4.67 7.90
N ASN A 191 -14.90 -4.45 6.64
CA ASN A 191 -14.70 -3.17 5.94
C ASN A 191 -15.85 -2.78 4.97
N GLY A 192 -17.03 -3.34 5.17
CA GLY A 192 -18.19 -3.12 4.30
C GLY A 192 -18.23 -3.96 3.03
N LEU A 193 -17.11 -4.57 2.62
CA LEU A 193 -17.04 -5.53 1.50
C LEU A 193 -16.62 -6.92 1.95
N ILE A 194 -15.75 -6.98 2.95
CA ILE A 194 -15.18 -8.19 3.52
C ILE A 194 -15.62 -8.29 4.98
N TYR A 195 -16.02 -9.49 5.39
CA TYR A 195 -16.53 -9.84 6.71
C TYR A 195 -15.96 -11.22 7.03
N VAL A 196 -14.90 -11.30 7.83
CA VAL A 196 -14.15 -12.55 8.00
C VAL A 196 -13.73 -12.77 9.43
N LEU A 197 -13.51 -14.04 9.76
CA LEU A 197 -12.75 -14.46 10.93
C LEU A 197 -11.35 -14.89 10.47
N ALA A 198 -10.33 -14.25 11.03
CA ALA A 198 -8.93 -14.48 10.69
C ALA A 198 -8.13 -15.00 11.89
N GLU A 199 -6.93 -15.52 11.64
CA GLU A 199 -5.98 -15.88 12.69
C GLU A 199 -5.38 -14.66 13.41
N GLY A 200 -5.54 -13.49 12.81
CA GLY A 200 -4.91 -12.27 13.27
C GLY A 200 -5.28 -11.08 12.42
N VAL A 201 -4.74 -9.94 12.82
CA VAL A 201 -4.81 -8.69 12.07
C VAL A 201 -3.41 -8.08 11.99
N SER A 202 -3.09 -7.48 10.86
CA SER A 202 -1.94 -6.61 10.69
C SER A 202 -2.42 -5.18 10.58
N THR A 203 -1.95 -4.28 11.43
CA THR A 203 -2.19 -2.83 11.32
C THR A 203 -0.89 -2.12 11.01
N GLU A 204 -0.97 -0.86 10.57
CA GLU A 204 0.18 0.04 10.61
C GLU A 204 0.56 0.36 12.07
N GLU A 205 1.74 0.94 12.32
CA GLU A 205 2.23 1.24 13.68
C GLU A 205 1.30 2.15 14.49
N ASP A 206 0.53 3.01 13.82
CA ASP A 206 -0.48 3.89 14.43
C ASP A 206 -1.83 3.19 14.67
N GLY A 207 -1.96 1.91 14.32
CA GLY A 207 -3.18 1.12 14.43
C GLY A 207 -4.14 1.28 13.25
N SER A 208 -3.78 2.03 12.21
CA SER A 208 -4.61 2.20 11.00
C SER A 208 -4.48 1.03 10.02
N SER A 209 -5.31 1.06 8.96
CA SER A 209 -5.28 0.14 7.82
C SER A 209 -5.17 -1.36 8.21
N PRO A 210 -6.10 -1.88 9.04
CA PRO A 210 -6.09 -3.28 9.44
C PRO A 210 -6.28 -4.21 8.24
N GLN A 211 -5.56 -5.34 8.26
CA GLN A 211 -5.67 -6.41 7.27
C GLN A 211 -5.82 -7.77 7.97
N PRO A 212 -6.76 -8.63 7.54
CA PRO A 212 -6.86 -9.98 8.09
C PRO A 212 -5.64 -10.82 7.69
N LEU A 213 -5.11 -11.58 8.65
CA LEU A 213 -3.97 -12.47 8.43
C LEU A 213 -4.42 -13.91 8.13
N GLY A 214 -3.53 -14.68 7.50
CA GLY A 214 -3.69 -16.12 7.28
C GLY A 214 -4.65 -16.47 6.15
N THR A 215 -5.42 -17.55 6.33
CA THR A 215 -6.50 -17.97 5.44
C THR A 215 -7.84 -17.68 6.11
N PRO A 216 -8.44 -16.49 5.90
CA PRO A 216 -9.63 -16.09 6.62
C PRO A 216 -10.83 -16.98 6.26
N ILE A 217 -11.74 -17.15 7.21
CA ILE A 217 -13.03 -17.82 7.04
C ILE A 217 -14.07 -16.71 6.81
N TRP A 218 -14.87 -16.82 5.74
CA TRP A 218 -15.97 -15.88 5.53
C TRP A 218 -16.95 -15.94 6.71
N MET A 219 -17.41 -14.79 7.20
CA MET A 219 -18.22 -14.73 8.40
C MET A 219 -19.53 -13.98 8.17
N GLU A 220 -20.64 -14.60 8.60
CA GLU A 220 -21.98 -14.04 8.50
C GLU A 220 -22.66 -14.01 9.87
N GLY A 221 -23.58 -13.06 10.05
CA GLY A 221 -24.39 -12.98 11.28
C GLY A 221 -23.67 -12.43 12.51
N PHE A 222 -22.49 -11.81 12.36
CA PHE A 222 -21.81 -11.19 13.51
C PHE A 222 -22.67 -10.02 14.07
N PRO A 223 -23.03 -10.03 15.37
CA PRO A 223 -24.00 -9.08 15.90
C PRO A 223 -23.49 -7.62 15.88
N PRO A 224 -24.28 -6.65 15.38
CA PRO A 224 -23.86 -5.24 15.29
C PRO A 224 -23.51 -4.60 16.64
N ASP A 225 -24.21 -4.98 17.70
CA ASP A 225 -23.96 -4.52 19.08
C ASP A 225 -22.62 -5.03 19.63
N GLN A 226 -22.21 -6.24 19.24
CA GLN A 226 -20.88 -6.76 19.57
C GLN A 226 -19.79 -6.14 18.68
N SER A 227 -20.10 -5.89 17.40
CA SER A 227 -19.21 -5.21 16.46
C SER A 227 -18.84 -3.80 16.95
N ALA A 228 -19.80 -3.05 17.50
CA ALA A 228 -19.58 -1.71 18.03
C ALA A 228 -18.66 -1.64 19.26
N ARG A 229 -18.30 -2.79 19.85
CA ARG A 229 -17.42 -2.90 21.03
C ARG A 229 -15.98 -3.25 20.66
N LEU A 230 -15.69 -3.48 19.39
CA LEU A 230 -14.36 -3.75 18.85
C LEU A 230 -13.66 -2.45 18.44
N ASN A 231 -12.45 -2.55 17.86
CA ASN A 231 -11.77 -1.38 17.32
C ASN A 231 -12.54 -0.86 16.10
N LEU A 232 -12.73 0.46 16.05
CA LEU A 232 -13.42 1.14 14.97
C LEU A 232 -12.44 2.03 14.22
N GLY A 233 -12.42 1.88 12.89
CA GLY A 233 -11.62 2.71 12.00
C GLY A 233 -12.22 4.11 11.84
N PRO A 234 -11.45 5.05 11.28
CA PRO A 234 -11.98 6.38 10.92
C PRO A 234 -13.26 6.24 10.08
N ASN A 235 -14.26 7.06 10.40
CA ASN A 235 -15.57 7.06 9.72
C ASN A 235 -16.28 5.70 9.66
N ASN A 236 -16.02 4.79 10.62
CA ASN A 236 -16.55 3.42 10.62
C ASN A 236 -16.24 2.64 9.33
N SER A 237 -15.07 2.88 8.75
CA SER A 237 -14.65 2.25 7.49
C SER A 237 -14.19 0.81 7.65
N TYR A 238 -13.75 0.43 8.85
CA TYR A 238 -13.42 -0.94 9.19
C TYR A 238 -13.63 -1.19 10.68
N VAL A 239 -13.90 -2.44 11.03
CA VAL A 239 -14.04 -2.93 12.41
C VAL A 239 -13.18 -4.16 12.57
N TRP A 240 -12.41 -4.23 13.65
CA TRP A 240 -11.58 -5.40 13.91
C TRP A 240 -11.32 -5.63 15.39
N GLY A 241 -11.08 -6.90 15.74
CA GLY A 241 -10.62 -7.25 17.07
C GLY A 241 -10.81 -8.73 17.38
N PRO A 242 -10.22 -9.21 18.48
CA PRO A 242 -10.32 -10.60 18.87
C PRO A 242 -11.73 -10.90 19.38
N VAL A 243 -12.27 -12.04 18.96
CA VAL A 243 -13.62 -12.49 19.29
C VAL A 243 -13.61 -13.98 19.64
N GLU A 244 -14.54 -14.38 20.51
CA GLU A 244 -15.00 -15.76 20.63
C GLU A 244 -16.37 -15.84 19.97
N VAL A 245 -16.55 -16.79 19.05
CA VAL A 245 -17.78 -16.97 18.28
C VAL A 245 -18.27 -18.40 18.35
N THR A 246 -19.58 -18.57 18.47
CA THR A 246 -20.30 -19.83 18.39
C THR A 246 -21.25 -19.75 17.21
N GLY A 247 -21.18 -20.74 16.33
CA GLY A 247 -21.95 -20.73 15.09
C GLY A 247 -21.72 -21.99 14.27
N THR A 248 -22.34 -22.04 13.10
CA THR A 248 -22.22 -23.18 12.18
C THR A 248 -21.01 -22.98 11.28
N PHE A 249 -20.09 -23.94 11.27
CA PHE A 249 -18.96 -23.97 10.35
C PHE A 249 -19.31 -24.78 9.10
N GLN A 250 -18.96 -24.26 7.92
CA GLN A 250 -19.15 -24.93 6.64
C GLN A 250 -17.87 -24.86 5.80
N THR A 251 -17.62 -25.89 5.01
CA THR A 251 -16.52 -25.92 4.04
C THR A 251 -16.98 -26.52 2.71
N GLY A 252 -16.25 -26.23 1.64
CA GLY A 252 -16.57 -26.67 0.27
C GLY A 252 -16.32 -25.62 -0.82
N GLY A 253 -15.88 -24.42 -0.45
CA GLY A 253 -15.63 -23.33 -1.39
C GLY A 253 -16.88 -22.60 -1.86
N GLY A 254 -16.67 -21.51 -2.62
CA GLY A 254 -17.75 -20.71 -3.18
C GLY A 254 -18.43 -19.76 -2.19
N PHE A 255 -17.81 -19.50 -1.03
CA PHE A 255 -18.35 -18.58 -0.02
C PHE A 255 -17.81 -17.16 -0.21
N GLY A 256 -18.57 -16.20 0.35
CA GLY A 256 -18.21 -14.80 0.38
C GLY A 256 -18.21 -14.09 -0.96
N LYS A 257 -17.60 -12.91 -0.99
CA LYS A 257 -17.51 -12.09 -2.19
C LYS A 257 -16.87 -12.88 -3.34
N ASP A 258 -17.60 -12.98 -4.44
CA ASP A 258 -17.19 -13.66 -5.68
C ASP A 258 -16.81 -15.15 -5.49
N GLY A 259 -17.25 -15.78 -4.39
CA GLY A 259 -16.96 -17.18 -4.08
C GLY A 259 -15.51 -17.46 -3.66
N ALA A 260 -14.76 -16.43 -3.24
CA ALA A 260 -13.32 -16.49 -3.00
C ALA A 260 -12.90 -17.30 -1.75
N TYR A 261 -13.84 -17.68 -0.88
CA TYR A 261 -13.52 -18.29 0.42
C TYR A 261 -13.84 -19.79 0.45
N GLN A 262 -12.91 -20.57 1.02
CA GLN A 262 -13.05 -22.03 1.16
C GLN A 262 -14.08 -22.44 2.21
N SER A 263 -14.26 -21.61 3.24
CA SER A 263 -15.11 -21.90 4.39
C SER A 263 -15.95 -20.68 4.79
N LEU A 264 -17.09 -20.98 5.41
CA LEU A 264 -18.05 -20.04 5.98
C LEU A 264 -18.27 -20.34 7.46
N PHE A 265 -18.43 -19.28 8.25
CA PHE A 265 -18.85 -19.33 9.64
C PHE A 265 -20.09 -18.46 9.84
N THR A 266 -21.24 -19.09 10.08
CA THR A 266 -22.49 -18.38 10.38
C THR A 266 -22.67 -18.30 11.88
N VAL A 267 -22.52 -17.10 12.43
CA VAL A 267 -22.55 -16.81 13.87
C VAL A 267 -23.99 -16.87 14.39
N ASN A 268 -24.18 -17.53 15.53
CA ASN A 268 -25.46 -17.52 16.22
C ASN A 268 -25.72 -16.11 16.81
N PRO A 269 -26.98 -15.62 16.89
CA PRO A 269 -27.29 -14.27 17.37
C PRO A 269 -26.67 -13.92 18.75
N ASP A 270 -26.68 -14.87 19.67
CA ASP A 270 -26.11 -14.71 21.02
C ASP A 270 -24.72 -15.36 21.16
N GLY A 271 -24.14 -15.80 20.04
CA GLY A 271 -22.93 -16.61 19.99
C GLY A 271 -21.64 -15.82 19.93
N ALA A 272 -21.66 -14.49 19.93
CA ALA A 272 -20.47 -13.66 19.75
C ALA A 272 -20.07 -12.94 21.05
N THR A 273 -18.78 -12.93 21.37
CA THR A 273 -18.22 -12.21 22.51
C THR A 273 -16.88 -11.55 22.11
N PRO A 274 -16.81 -10.20 22.10
CA PRO A 274 -15.55 -9.47 22.00
C PRO A 274 -14.59 -9.85 23.13
N LEU A 275 -13.34 -10.10 22.77
CA LEU A 275 -12.25 -10.35 23.72
C LEU A 275 -11.47 -9.04 23.93
N LYS A 276 -10.84 -8.89 25.09
CA LYS A 276 -9.98 -7.76 25.43
C LYS A 276 -8.53 -8.14 25.33
#